data_AF-A0A226F0H5-F1
#
_entry.id   AF-A0A226F0H5-F1
#
_cell.length_a   1.000
_cell.length_b   1.000
_cell.length_c   1.000
_cell.angle_alpha   90.00
_cell.angle_beta   90.00
_cell.angle_gamma   90.00
#
_symmetry.space_group_name_H-M   'P 1'
#
loop_
_entity.id
_entity.type
_entity.pdbx_description
1 polymer ?
#
loop_
_entity_poly.entity_id
_entity_poly.type
_entity_poly.pdbx_seq_one_letter_code
_entity_poly.pdbx_strand_id
1 'polypeptide(L)'
;MGDAETDTGKSFAGEGPKKKALTQFCHWARPKSALYEYNYDYGSYYYRPMIDYLNSRSQGARADTVKPLFWEERALKSYMDRSRRTQSCRVNKDTILLQNIRNSNSHYVAHSKSYARKITGLGF
;
A
#
# COMPACT_ATOMS: atom_id res chain seq x y z
N MET A 1 -27.25 49.24 -24.48
CA MET A 1 -27.10 48.13 -25.44
C MET A 1 -25.61 47.87 -25.59
N GLY A 2 -25.10 46.82 -24.97
CA GLY A 2 -23.70 46.41 -24.99
C GLY A 2 -23.63 45.05 -24.31
N ASP A 3 -23.10 44.08 -25.05
CA ASP A 3 -23.53 42.68 -25.01
C ASP A 3 -23.00 41.87 -23.82
N ALA A 4 -23.86 40.98 -23.32
CA ALA A 4 -23.55 40.02 -22.26
C ALA A 4 -22.84 38.79 -22.86
N GLU A 5 -21.51 38.74 -22.76
CA GLU A 5 -20.76 37.52 -23.06
C GLU A 5 -20.93 36.51 -21.91
N THR A 6 -21.59 35.39 -22.22
CA THR A 6 -21.72 34.23 -21.35
C THR A 6 -20.38 33.50 -21.27
N ASP A 7 -19.69 33.60 -20.13
CA ASP A 7 -18.50 32.79 -19.82
C ASP A 7 -18.93 31.32 -19.58
N THR A 8 -19.04 30.56 -20.66
CA THR A 8 -19.25 29.12 -20.60
C THR A 8 -18.01 28.47 -20.01
N GLY A 9 -18.14 27.99 -18.77
CA GLY A 9 -17.10 27.34 -18.00
C GLY A 9 -16.29 26.32 -18.81
N LYS A 10 -14.99 26.61 -18.99
CA LYS A 10 -14.00 25.66 -19.44
C LYS A 10 -13.93 24.52 -18.40
N SER A 11 -14.55 23.39 -18.70
CA SER A 11 -14.35 22.17 -17.92
C SER A 11 -12.90 21.71 -18.07
N PHE A 12 -12.09 21.84 -17.02
CA PHE A 12 -10.77 21.22 -16.93
C PHE A 12 -10.94 19.71 -16.74
N ALA A 13 -11.32 19.01 -17.81
CA ALA A 13 -11.17 17.57 -17.88
C ALA A 13 -9.66 17.28 -17.90
N GLY A 14 -9.08 17.05 -16.72
CA GLY A 14 -7.70 16.64 -16.59
C GLY A 14 -7.47 15.39 -17.42
N GLU A 15 -6.69 15.50 -18.50
CA GLU A 15 -6.22 14.35 -19.25
C GLU A 15 -5.50 13.40 -18.27
N GLY A 16 -6.07 12.21 -18.06
CA GLY A 16 -5.41 11.16 -17.29
C GLY A 16 -4.02 10.85 -17.89
N PRO A 17 -3.04 10.41 -17.08
CA PRO A 17 -1.67 10.28 -17.52
C PRO A 17 -1.56 9.31 -18.71
N LYS A 18 -1.25 9.86 -19.90
CA LYS A 18 -1.04 9.09 -21.12
C LYS A 18 0.14 8.13 -20.89
N LYS A 19 -0.15 6.82 -20.93
CA LYS A 19 0.86 5.77 -20.75
C LYS A 19 1.80 5.78 -21.96
N LYS A 20 2.97 6.40 -21.82
CA LYS A 20 3.99 6.41 -22.87
C LYS A 20 4.44 4.97 -23.13
N ALA A 21 4.36 4.54 -24.40
CA ALA A 21 4.85 3.23 -24.82
C ALA A 21 6.31 3.04 -24.40
N LEU A 22 6.64 1.85 -23.89
CA LEU A 22 7.98 1.48 -23.46
C LEU A 22 8.92 1.51 -24.68
N THR A 23 9.66 2.60 -24.84
CA THR A 23 10.78 2.67 -25.77
C THR A 23 11.83 1.66 -25.33
N GLN A 24 12.19 0.75 -26.23
CA GLN A 24 13.05 -0.43 -26.01
C GLN A 24 14.50 -0.11 -25.58
N PHE A 25 14.86 1.16 -25.45
CA PHE A 25 16.18 1.64 -25.04
C PHE A 25 16.15 2.19 -23.61
N CYS A 26 15.84 1.32 -22.64
CA CYS A 26 15.72 1.71 -21.22
C CYS A 26 17.06 2.07 -20.56
N HIS A 27 18.20 1.76 -21.17
CA HIS A 27 19.52 1.89 -20.56
C HIS A 27 20.02 3.33 -20.44
N TRP A 28 19.57 4.24 -21.31
CA TRP A 28 19.94 5.68 -21.28
C TRP A 28 18.77 6.59 -20.94
N ALA A 29 17.64 6.02 -20.50
CA ALA A 29 16.51 6.81 -20.04
C ALA A 29 16.89 7.50 -18.72
N ARG A 30 16.80 8.83 -18.68
CA ARG A 30 16.94 9.60 -17.43
C ARG A 30 15.99 9.01 -16.38
N PRO A 31 16.48 8.63 -15.19
CA PRO A 31 15.60 8.17 -14.11
C PRO A 31 14.48 9.18 -13.91
N LYS A 32 13.22 8.73 -13.90
CA LYS A 32 12.11 9.57 -13.48
C LYS A 32 12.43 10.02 -12.06
N SER A 33 12.72 11.31 -11.93
CA SER A 33 13.05 12.06 -10.72
C SER A 33 13.30 11.21 -9.47
N ALA A 34 14.55 11.19 -9.00
CA ALA A 34 14.95 10.59 -7.73
C ALA A 34 14.37 11.40 -6.56
N LEU A 35 13.04 11.39 -6.40
CA LEU A 35 12.44 11.80 -5.13
C LEU A 35 12.84 10.72 -4.14
N TYR A 36 13.72 11.10 -3.24
CA TYR A 36 14.05 10.23 -2.14
C TYR A 36 12.81 10.07 -1.26
N GLU A 37 12.22 8.89 -1.31
CA GLU A 37 11.03 8.54 -0.53
C GLU A 37 11.25 8.74 0.98
N TYR A 38 12.51 8.70 1.44
CA TYR A 38 12.86 9.01 2.83
C TYR A 38 12.48 10.45 3.22
N ASN A 39 12.59 11.43 2.33
CA ASN A 39 12.24 12.83 2.62
C ASN A 39 10.73 13.00 2.82
N TYR A 40 9.93 12.28 2.04
CA TYR A 40 8.48 12.35 2.14
C TYR A 40 7.98 11.70 3.44
N ASP A 41 8.49 10.50 3.74
CA ASP A 41 8.19 9.84 5.00
C ASP A 41 8.60 10.73 6.18
N TYR A 42 9.83 11.25 6.17
CA TYR A 42 10.33 12.13 7.22
C TYR A 42 9.45 13.37 7.45
N GLY A 43 9.10 14.10 6.37
CA GLY A 43 8.23 15.28 6.44
C GLY A 43 6.82 14.93 6.94
N SER A 44 6.30 13.76 6.58
CA SER A 44 4.99 13.31 7.05
C SER A 44 4.99 13.12 8.58
N TYR A 45 6.02 12.51 9.19
CA TYR A 45 6.08 12.29 10.64
C TYR A 45 6.23 13.59 11.46
N TYR A 46 6.67 14.67 10.84
CA TYR A 46 6.75 15.97 11.50
C TYR A 46 5.36 16.57 11.72
N TYR A 47 4.55 16.64 10.66
CA TYR A 47 3.26 17.33 10.68
C TYR A 47 2.07 16.43 10.99
N ARG A 48 2.17 15.12 10.74
CA ARG A 48 1.04 14.18 10.86
C ARG A 48 0.37 14.17 12.23
N PRO A 49 1.09 14.16 13.37
CA PRO A 49 0.44 14.25 14.68
C PRO A 49 -0.40 15.52 14.86
N MET A 50 0.04 16.65 14.29
CA MET A 50 -0.68 17.91 14.36
C MET A 50 -1.93 17.90 13.48
N ILE A 51 -1.81 17.36 12.27
CA ILE A 51 -2.95 17.17 11.36
C ILE A 51 -3.99 16.26 12.01
N ASP A 52 -3.56 15.14 12.59
CA ASP A 52 -4.42 14.18 13.28
C ASP A 52 -5.11 14.82 14.50
N TYR A 53 -4.39 15.66 15.25
CA TYR A 53 -4.96 16.44 16.36
C TYR A 53 -6.04 17.42 15.90
N LEU A 54 -5.77 18.21 14.85
CA LEU A 54 -6.73 19.17 14.30
C LEU A 54 -7.98 18.47 13.75
N ASN A 55 -7.80 17.34 13.06
CA ASN A 55 -8.90 16.52 12.57
C ASN A 55 -9.73 15.90 13.70
N SER A 56 -9.09 15.39 14.75
CA SER A 56 -9.78 14.81 15.89
C SER A 56 -10.59 15.88 16.64
N ARG A 57 -10.02 17.08 16.79
CA ARG A 57 -10.67 18.23 17.42
C ARG A 57 -11.87 18.72 16.61
N SER A 58 -11.78 18.77 15.28
CA SER A 58 -12.90 19.18 14.42
C SER A 58 -14.05 18.17 14.43
N GLN A 59 -13.74 16.88 14.59
CA GLN A 59 -14.73 15.80 14.71
C GLN A 59 -15.37 15.70 16.10
N GLY A 60 -14.98 16.56 17.05
CA GLY A 60 -15.51 16.55 18.42
C GLY A 60 -14.98 15.39 19.28
N ALA A 61 -13.99 14.64 18.80
CA ALA A 61 -13.33 13.61 19.60
C ALA A 61 -12.36 14.25 20.61
N ARG A 62 -12.12 13.57 21.73
CA ARG A 62 -11.06 13.97 22.67
C ARG A 62 -9.71 13.75 21.98
N ALA A 63 -9.19 14.82 21.36
CA ALA A 63 -7.89 14.80 20.71
C ALA A 63 -6.79 14.80 21.78
N ASP A 64 -5.92 13.78 21.77
CA ASP A 64 -4.72 13.79 22.62
C ASP A 64 -3.76 14.87 22.14
N THR A 65 -3.20 15.62 23.08
CA THR A 65 -2.27 16.70 22.76
C THR A 65 -1.03 16.12 22.12
N VAL A 66 -0.58 16.70 21.01
CA VAL A 66 0.64 16.27 20.33
C VAL A 66 1.83 16.28 21.30
N LYS A 67 2.48 15.13 21.48
CA LYS A 67 3.68 15.03 22.31
C LYS A 67 4.82 15.84 21.68
N PRO A 68 5.56 16.62 22.47
CA PRO A 68 6.74 17.32 21.98
C PRO A 68 7.87 16.31 21.74
N LEU A 69 7.82 15.62 20.61
CA LEU A 69 8.87 14.69 20.20
C LEU A 69 10.00 15.45 19.52
N PHE A 70 11.23 15.14 19.91
CA PHE A 70 12.44 15.66 19.27
C PHE A 70 12.58 15.11 17.85
N TRP A 71 13.45 15.77 17.07
CA TRP A 71 13.69 15.42 15.68
C TRP A 71 14.16 13.96 15.52
N GLU A 72 15.04 13.51 16.42
CA GLU A 72 15.56 12.14 16.46
C GLU A 72 14.48 11.09 16.70
N GLU A 73 13.58 11.35 17.64
CA GLU A 73 12.51 10.41 17.97
C GLU A 73 11.56 10.22 16.79
N ARG A 74 11.31 11.29 16.04
CA ARG A 74 10.49 11.24 14.82
C ARG A 74 11.19 10.50 13.69
N ALA A 75 12.50 10.71 13.51
CA ALA A 75 13.30 9.98 12.54
C ALA A 75 13.30 8.47 12.85
N LEU A 76 13.57 8.10 14.11
CA LEU A 76 13.52 6.73 14.59
C LEU A 76 12.13 6.12 14.38
N LYS A 77 11.06 6.85 14.70
CA LYS A 77 9.68 6.38 14.48
C LYS A 77 9.40 6.10 13.01
N SER A 78 9.86 6.95 12.11
CA SER A 78 9.77 6.75 10.65
C SER A 78 10.46 5.46 10.22
N TYR A 79 11.69 5.22 10.68
CA TYR A 79 12.44 3.99 10.37
C TYR A 79 11.77 2.73 10.93
N MET A 80 11.28 2.78 12.18
CA MET A 80 10.60 1.65 12.81
C MET A 80 9.28 1.32 12.12
N ASP A 81 8.48 2.33 11.74
CA ASP A 81 7.26 2.12 10.97
C ASP A 81 7.53 1.59 9.57
N ARG A 82 8.58 2.08 8.89
CA ARG A 82 9.01 1.55 7.60
C ARG A 82 9.39 0.07 7.72
N SER A 83 10.14 -0.31 8.76
CA SER A 83 10.49 -1.70 9.05
C SER A 83 9.24 -2.55 9.32
N ARG A 84 8.27 -2.05 10.09
CA ARG A 84 6.99 -2.74 10.30
C ARG A 84 6.21 -2.94 9.01
N ARG A 85 6.13 -1.92 8.14
CA ARG A 85 5.43 -2.02 6.85
C ARG A 85 6.08 -3.06 5.93
N THR A 86 7.41 -3.09 5.86
CA THR A 86 8.13 -4.08 5.05
C THR A 86 8.07 -5.49 5.65
N GLN A 87 8.03 -5.62 6.98
CA GLN A 87 7.83 -6.91 7.64
C GLN A 87 6.41 -7.44 7.41
N SER A 88 5.38 -6.60 7.57
CA SER A 88 3.98 -6.98 7.35
C SER A 88 3.74 -7.49 5.92
N CYS A 89 4.30 -6.82 4.90
CA CYS A 89 4.14 -7.25 3.52
C CYS A 89 4.85 -8.59 3.21
N ARG A 90 5.88 -8.96 3.98
CA ARG A 90 6.54 -10.27 3.91
C ARG A 90 5.73 -11.35 4.62
N VAL A 91 5.27 -11.08 5.86
CA VAL A 91 4.43 -12.01 6.64
C VAL A 91 3.16 -12.39 5.88
N ASN A 92 2.54 -11.45 5.16
CA ASN A 92 1.37 -11.76 4.33
C ASN A 92 1.69 -12.73 3.19
N LYS A 93 2.86 -12.62 2.55
CA LYS A 93 3.26 -13.55 1.48
C LYS A 93 3.56 -14.94 2.03
N ASP A 94 4.23 -15.00 3.17
CA ASP A 94 4.59 -16.25 3.83
C ASP A 94 3.34 -17.00 4.30
N THR A 95 2.36 -16.30 4.90
CA THR A 95 1.08 -16.91 5.31
C THR A 95 0.27 -17.43 4.12
N ILE A 96 0.23 -16.69 3.01
CA ILE A 96 -0.40 -17.14 1.76
C ILE A 96 0.30 -18.40 1.22
N LEU A 97 1.65 -18.41 1.22
CA LEU A 97 2.42 -19.56 0.79
C LEU A 97 2.12 -20.80 1.65
N LEU A 98 2.10 -20.64 2.97
CA LEU A 98 1.78 -21.72 3.89
C LEU A 98 0.35 -22.23 3.72
N GLN A 99 -0.61 -21.35 3.47
CA GLN A 99 -1.99 -21.74 3.12
C GLN A 99 -2.03 -22.57 1.83
N ASN A 100 -1.31 -22.13 0.78
CA ASN A 100 -1.25 -22.86 -0.48
C ASN A 100 -0.60 -24.25 -0.33
N ILE A 101 0.51 -24.34 0.41
CA ILE A 101 1.18 -25.62 0.72
C ILE A 101 0.25 -26.54 1.52
N ARG A 102 -0.44 -26.00 2.52
CA ARG A 102 -1.40 -26.76 3.33
C ARG A 102 -2.54 -27.32 2.47
N ASN A 103 -3.10 -26.49 1.60
CA ASN A 103 -4.21 -26.86 0.73
C ASN A 103 -3.78 -27.92 -0.31
N SER A 104 -2.62 -27.75 -0.95
CA SER A 104 -2.11 -28.71 -1.93
C SER A 104 -1.83 -30.08 -1.31
N ASN A 105 -1.21 -30.11 -0.14
CA ASN A 105 -0.91 -31.35 0.58
C ASN A 105 -2.19 -32.03 1.06
N SER A 106 -3.14 -31.26 1.62
CA SER A 106 -4.44 -31.80 2.03
C SER A 106 -5.19 -32.46 0.87
N HIS A 107 -5.18 -31.82 -0.31
CA HIS A 107 -5.80 -32.36 -1.52
C HIS A 107 -5.12 -33.65 -1.98
N TYR A 108 -3.78 -33.68 -2.00
CA TYR A 108 -3.00 -34.88 -2.32
C TYR A 108 -3.30 -36.03 -1.36
N VAL A 109 -3.34 -35.78 -0.05
CA VAL A 109 -3.64 -36.80 0.96
C VAL A 109 -5.06 -37.32 0.82
N ALA A 110 -6.04 -36.46 0.57
CA ALA A 110 -7.42 -36.87 0.34
C ALA A 110 -7.57 -37.73 -0.92
N HIS A 111 -6.92 -37.33 -2.01
CA HIS A 111 -6.94 -38.07 -3.28
C HIS A 111 -6.23 -39.42 -3.17
N SER A 112 -5.01 -39.45 -2.60
CA SER A 112 -4.25 -40.69 -2.43
C SER A 112 -4.97 -41.70 -1.55
N LYS A 113 -5.61 -41.28 -0.45
CA LYS A 113 -6.47 -42.14 0.36
C LYS A 113 -7.66 -42.70 -0.42
N SER A 114 -8.28 -41.87 -1.26
CA SER A 114 -9.42 -42.30 -2.09
C SER A 114 -9.01 -43.29 -3.18
N TYR A 115 -7.85 -43.05 -3.80
CA TYR A 115 -7.26 -43.97 -4.77
C TYR A 115 -6.85 -45.30 -4.15
N ALA A 116 -6.17 -45.24 -2.99
CA ALA A 116 -5.78 -46.43 -2.25
C ALA A 116 -7.01 -47.29 -1.90
N ARG A 117 -8.08 -46.68 -1.36
CA ARG A 117 -9.34 -47.37 -1.08
C ARG A 117 -9.94 -48.04 -2.33
N LYS A 118 -9.92 -47.35 -3.48
CA LYS A 118 -10.41 -47.90 -4.75
C LYS A 118 -9.60 -49.11 -5.20
N ILE A 119 -8.27 -49.09 -5.02
CA ILE A 119 -7.39 -50.20 -5.40
C ILE A 119 -7.52 -51.39 -4.44
N THR A 120 -7.59 -51.12 -3.14
CA THR A 120 -7.54 -52.20 -2.14
C THR A 120 -8.83 -53.01 -2.08
N GLY A 121 -9.87 -52.66 -2.86
CA GLY A 121 -11.11 -53.43 -3.00
C GLY A 121 -11.92 -53.62 -1.72
N LEU A 122 -11.42 -53.16 -0.57
CA LEU A 122 -12.08 -53.13 0.73
C LEU A 122 -13.14 -52.02 0.72
N GLY A 123 -14.25 -52.31 0.04
CA GLY A 123 -15.54 -51.76 0.42
C GLY A 123 -15.88 -52.20 1.83
N PHE A 124 -16.41 -51.28 2.62
CA PHE A 124 -17.16 -51.63 3.83
C PHE A 124 -18.35 -52.50 3.46
#